data_AF-A0AAW9YVV8-F1
#
_entry.id   AF-A0AAW9YVV8-F1
#
_cell.length_a   1.000
_cell.length_b   1.000
_cell.length_c   1.000
_cell.angle_alpha   90.00
_cell.angle_beta   90.00
_cell.angle_gamma   90.00
#
_symmetry.space_group_name_H-M   'P 1'
#
loop_
_entity.id
_entity.type
_entity.pdbx_description
1 polymer ?
#
loop_
_entity_poly.entity_id
_entity_poly.type
_entity_poly.pdbx_seq_one_letter_code
_entity_poly.pdbx_strand_id
1 'polypeptide(L)'
;MINEVFNAFEDVALAGMKVSQLKGESDRLSELIGYLIEKAKAYREEGDIKGAEAIELIVLDDLKLEFDSVCGEFQEEMKKWEQKTKKLKNLCAVYGINIRLGKDDNIVKFQKGDNA
;
A
#
# COMPACT_ATOMS: atom_id res chain seq x y z
N MET A 1 -4.61 -23.83 17.66
CA MET A 1 -5.95 -23.59 17.04
C MET A 1 -6.40 -22.12 17.10
N ILE A 2 -7.03 -21.64 18.18
CA ILE A 2 -7.55 -20.25 18.20
C ILE A 2 -6.42 -19.22 18.09
N ASN A 3 -5.30 -19.46 18.80
CA ASN A 3 -4.11 -18.60 18.73
C ASN A 3 -3.46 -18.56 17.34
N GLU A 4 -3.52 -19.65 16.57
CA GLU A 4 -2.96 -19.66 15.20
C GLU A 4 -3.78 -18.79 14.25
N VAL A 5 -5.10 -18.81 14.39
CA VAL A 5 -6.00 -17.94 13.61
C VAL A 5 -5.81 -16.48 14.03
N PHE A 6 -5.74 -16.19 15.33
CA PHE A 6 -5.46 -14.84 15.82
C PHE A 6 -4.10 -14.31 15.34
N ASN A 7 -3.04 -15.12 15.43
CA ASN A 7 -1.72 -14.73 14.93
C ASN A 7 -1.75 -14.49 13.41
N ALA A 8 -2.47 -15.30 12.64
CA ALA A 8 -2.63 -15.10 11.20
C ALA A 8 -3.43 -13.81 10.87
N PHE A 9 -4.43 -13.47 11.69
CA PHE A 9 -5.14 -12.20 11.58
C PHE A 9 -4.23 -11.00 11.88
N GLU A 10 -3.47 -11.07 12.96
CA GLU A 10 -2.49 -10.04 13.33
C GLU A 10 -1.45 -9.86 12.22
N ASP A 11 -0.95 -10.95 11.67
CA ASP A 11 -0.01 -10.96 10.54
C ASP A 11 -0.55 -10.19 9.32
N VAL A 12 -1.82 -10.42 8.97
CA VAL A 12 -2.51 -9.74 7.87
C VAL A 12 -2.73 -8.27 8.20
N ALA A 13 -3.12 -7.96 9.43
CA ALA A 13 -3.35 -6.59 9.88
C ALA A 13 -2.06 -5.76 9.81
N LEU A 14 -0.95 -6.28 10.35
CA LEU A 14 0.35 -5.60 10.32
C LEU A 14 0.84 -5.36 8.88
N ALA A 15 0.72 -6.36 8.00
CA ALA A 15 1.07 -6.19 6.59
C ALA A 15 0.15 -5.17 5.90
N GLY A 16 -1.15 -5.19 6.21
CA GLY A 16 -2.11 -4.23 5.66
C GLY A 16 -1.85 -2.80 6.12
N MET A 17 -1.40 -2.60 7.37
CA MET A 17 -0.98 -1.30 7.88
C MET A 17 0.23 -0.77 7.10
N LYS A 18 1.25 -1.60 6.85
CA LYS A 18 2.43 -1.18 6.06
C LYS A 18 2.07 -0.84 4.62
N VAL A 19 1.21 -1.64 3.98
CA VAL A 19 0.65 -1.34 2.65
C VAL A 19 -0.08 0.01 2.65
N SER A 20 -0.93 0.26 3.65
CA SER A 20 -1.68 1.51 3.76
C SER A 20 -0.77 2.71 3.98
N GLN A 21 0.29 2.55 4.78
CA GLN A 21 1.30 3.58 5.00
C GLN A 21 1.99 3.94 3.68
N LEU A 22 2.53 2.94 2.98
CA LEU A 22 3.26 3.14 1.71
C LEU A 22 2.38 3.77 0.64
N LYS A 23 1.10 3.40 0.58
CA LYS A 23 0.13 4.06 -0.30
C LYS A 23 0.00 5.55 0.02
N GLY A 24 -0.17 5.89 1.30
CA GLY A 24 -0.26 7.29 1.73
C GLY A 24 1.02 8.09 1.44
N GLU A 25 2.19 7.48 1.61
CA GLU A 25 3.48 8.11 1.27
C GLU A 25 3.62 8.34 -0.24
N SER A 26 3.23 7.37 -1.07
CA SER A 26 3.17 7.51 -2.53
C SER A 26 2.22 8.63 -2.95
N ASP A 27 1.01 8.68 -2.38
CA ASP A 27 0.01 9.71 -2.69
C ASP A 27 0.54 11.12 -2.32
N ARG A 28 1.18 11.25 -1.14
CA ARG A 28 1.82 12.49 -0.69
C ARG A 28 2.94 12.95 -1.64
N LEU A 29 3.81 12.03 -2.06
CA LEU A 29 4.91 12.35 -2.98
C LEU A 29 4.38 12.75 -4.37
N SER A 30 3.36 12.06 -4.87
CA SER A 30 2.69 12.41 -6.12
C SER A 30 2.11 13.83 -6.09
N GLU A 31 1.44 14.19 -4.99
CA GLU A 31 0.88 15.53 -4.80
C GLU A 31 1.98 16.60 -4.75
N LEU A 32 3.06 16.36 -4.00
CA LEU A 32 4.20 17.27 -3.90
C LEU A 32 4.89 17.47 -5.26
N ILE A 33 5.16 16.39 -5.99
CA ILE A 33 5.76 16.44 -7.33
C ILE A 33 4.87 17.26 -8.27
N GLY A 34 3.55 16.99 -8.28
CA GLY A 34 2.59 17.74 -9.10
C GLY A 34 2.61 19.23 -8.78
N TYR A 35 2.60 19.59 -7.49
CA TYR A 35 2.69 20.98 -7.05
C TYR A 35 3.97 21.67 -7.52
N LEU A 36 5.12 21.02 -7.38
CA LEU A 36 6.41 21.57 -7.79
C LEU A 36 6.52 21.75 -9.31
N ILE A 37 5.95 20.84 -10.09
CA ILE A 37 5.87 20.97 -11.55
C ILE A 37 5.07 22.23 -11.92
N GLU A 38 3.92 22.47 -11.30
CA GLU A 38 3.14 23.70 -11.55
C GLU A 38 3.88 24.96 -11.09
N LYS A 39 4.63 24.89 -9.99
CA LYS A 39 5.50 26.00 -9.56
C LYS A 39 6.61 26.29 -10.56
N ALA A 40 7.29 25.28 -11.08
CA ALA A 40 8.33 25.46 -12.11
C ALA A 40 7.75 26.13 -13.36
N LYS A 41 6.55 25.73 -13.81
CA LYS A 41 5.86 26.38 -14.94
C LYS A 41 5.62 27.87 -14.68
N ALA A 42 5.08 28.23 -13.51
CA ALA A 42 4.84 29.63 -13.15
C ALA A 42 6.15 30.46 -13.16
N TYR A 43 7.25 29.91 -12.65
CA TYR A 43 8.56 30.57 -12.67
C TYR A 43 9.06 30.80 -14.11
N ARG A 44 8.86 29.81 -15.01
CA ARG A 44 9.17 29.99 -16.43
C ARG A 44 8.34 31.09 -17.07
N GLU A 45 7.05 31.17 -16.76
CA GLU A 45 6.14 32.22 -17.25
C GLU A 45 6.54 33.61 -16.76
N GLU A 46 7.06 33.73 -15.54
CA GLU A 46 7.60 34.96 -14.96
C GLU A 46 9.03 35.30 -15.47
N GLY A 47 9.64 34.43 -16.27
CA GLY A 47 10.98 34.61 -16.83
C GLY A 47 12.13 34.18 -15.92
N ASP A 48 11.85 33.60 -14.74
CA ASP A 48 12.84 32.99 -13.86
C ASP A 48 13.15 31.56 -14.29
N ILE A 49 13.94 31.45 -15.37
CA ILE A 49 14.32 30.16 -15.94
C ILE A 49 15.17 29.33 -14.97
N LYS A 50 16.08 29.97 -14.22
CA LYS A 50 16.97 29.26 -13.30
C LYS A 50 16.23 28.73 -12.08
N GLY A 51 15.28 29.48 -11.54
CA GLY A 51 14.42 29.03 -10.46
C GLY A 51 13.56 27.83 -10.89
N ALA A 52 13.01 27.87 -12.10
CA ALA A 52 12.27 26.74 -12.65
C ALA A 52 13.14 25.48 -12.83
N GLU A 53 14.33 25.62 -13.43
CA GLU A 53 15.27 24.51 -13.63
C GLU A 53 15.72 23.89 -12.30
N ALA A 54 15.94 24.71 -11.28
CA ALA A 54 16.29 24.21 -9.95
C ALA A 54 15.17 23.34 -9.33
N ILE A 55 13.91 23.75 -9.48
CA ILE A 55 12.75 22.96 -9.02
C ILE A 55 12.64 21.65 -9.80
N GLU A 56 12.80 21.70 -11.13
CA GLU A 56 12.73 20.50 -11.98
C GLU A 56 13.82 19.49 -11.64
N LEU A 57 15.03 19.94 -11.32
CA LEU A 57 16.11 19.07 -10.86
C LEU A 57 15.76 18.39 -9.54
N ILE A 58 15.23 19.10 -8.56
CA ILE A 58 14.76 18.50 -7.29
C ILE A 58 13.69 17.43 -7.56
N VAL A 59 12.75 17.71 -8.46
CA VAL A 59 11.71 16.74 -8.83
C VAL A 59 12.32 15.48 -9.46
N LEU A 60 13.26 15.64 -10.39
CA LEU A 60 13.85 14.51 -11.13
C LEU A 60 14.86 13.71 -10.31
N ASP A 61 15.74 14.39 -9.59
CA ASP A 61 16.87 13.76 -8.92
C ASP A 61 16.52 13.25 -7.53
N ASP A 62 15.67 13.97 -6.78
CA ASP A 62 15.35 13.60 -5.40
C ASP A 62 13.99 12.90 -5.31
N LEU A 63 12.93 13.60 -5.73
CA LEU A 63 11.56 13.16 -5.43
C LEU A 63 11.10 11.98 -6.29
N LYS A 64 11.50 11.94 -7.56
CA LYS A 64 11.15 10.83 -8.43
C LYS A 64 11.77 9.52 -7.97
N LEU A 65 13.04 9.55 -7.53
CA LEU A 65 13.71 8.37 -7.00
C LEU A 65 13.05 7.88 -5.71
N GLU A 66 12.69 8.78 -4.80
CA GLU A 66 11.95 8.44 -3.58
C GLU A 66 10.58 7.83 -3.93
N PHE A 67 9.84 8.45 -4.87
CA PHE A 67 8.55 7.97 -5.32
C PHE A 67 8.63 6.57 -5.94
N ASP A 68 9.60 6.33 -6.83
CA ASP A 68 9.81 5.04 -7.46
C ASP A 68 10.19 3.96 -6.43
N SER A 69 11.00 4.33 -5.43
CA SER A 69 11.35 3.44 -4.30
C SER A 69 10.13 3.06 -3.47
N VAL A 70 9.32 4.05 -3.06
CA VAL A 70 8.08 3.81 -2.29
C VAL A 70 7.10 2.96 -3.09
N CYS A 71 6.96 3.21 -4.39
CA CYS A 71 6.14 2.38 -5.28
C CYS A 71 6.65 0.94 -5.36
N GLY A 72 7.96 0.74 -5.43
CA GLY A 72 8.59 -0.58 -5.39
C GLY A 72 8.30 -1.32 -4.10
N GLU A 73 8.55 -0.68 -2.95
CA GLU A 73 8.24 -1.23 -1.62
C GLU A 73 6.75 -1.55 -1.49
N PHE A 74 5.86 -0.68 -1.97
CA PHE A 74 4.42 -0.89 -1.95
C PHE A 74 4.03 -2.17 -2.69
N GLN A 75 4.57 -2.39 -3.89
CA GLN A 75 4.29 -3.60 -4.67
C GLN A 75 4.78 -4.86 -3.98
N GLU A 76 5.93 -4.81 -3.31
CA GLU A 76 6.46 -5.95 -2.55
C GLU A 76 5.61 -6.25 -1.31
N GLU A 77 5.25 -5.24 -0.54
CA GLU A 77 4.42 -5.41 0.65
C GLU A 77 2.99 -5.84 0.31
N MET A 78 2.43 -5.38 -0.82
CA MET A 78 1.16 -5.88 -1.34
C MET A 78 1.21 -7.38 -1.61
N LYS A 79 2.27 -7.89 -2.27
CA LYS A 79 2.44 -9.33 -2.51
C LYS A 79 2.55 -10.11 -1.19
N LYS A 80 3.26 -9.58 -0.20
CA LYS A 80 3.37 -10.21 1.14
C LYS A 80 2.00 -10.23 1.85
N TRP A 81 1.26 -9.13 1.79
CA TRP A 81 -0.08 -9.04 2.36
C TRP A 81 -1.06 -10.03 1.70
N GLU A 82 -1.02 -10.18 0.37
CA GLU A 82 -1.83 -11.18 -0.35
C GLU A 82 -1.51 -12.62 0.09
N GLN A 83 -0.23 -12.95 0.22
CA GLN A 83 0.21 -14.27 0.70
C GLN A 83 -0.27 -14.55 2.13
N LYS A 84 -0.12 -13.59 3.05
CA LYS A 84 -0.61 -13.71 4.42
C LYS A 84 -2.13 -13.84 4.46
N THR A 85 -2.84 -13.08 3.64
CA THR A 85 -4.29 -13.15 3.52
C THR A 85 -4.75 -14.51 3.02
N LYS A 86 -4.05 -15.10 2.05
CA LYS A 86 -4.31 -16.47 1.58
C LYS A 86 -4.10 -17.50 2.69
N LYS A 87 -3.04 -17.37 3.48
CA LYS A 87 -2.78 -18.25 4.63
C LYS A 87 -3.90 -18.16 5.67
N LEU A 88 -4.36 -16.95 5.99
CA LEU A 88 -5.49 -16.72 6.89
C LEU A 88 -6.76 -17.39 6.36
N LYS A 89 -7.13 -17.16 5.08
CA LYS A 89 -8.30 -17.79 4.45
C LYS A 89 -8.25 -19.32 4.55
N ASN A 90 -7.09 -19.92 4.31
CA ASN A 90 -6.92 -21.37 4.42
C ASN A 90 -7.10 -21.88 5.85
N LEU A 91 -6.52 -21.21 6.86
CA LEU A 91 -6.70 -21.58 8.26
C LEU A 91 -8.16 -21.47 8.69
N CYS A 92 -8.84 -20.39 8.30
CA CYS A 92 -10.26 -20.19 8.56
C CYS A 92 -11.13 -21.26 7.88
N ALA A 93 -10.77 -21.69 6.67
CA ALA A 93 -11.44 -22.80 5.99
C ALA A 93 -11.33 -24.11 6.77
N VAL A 94 -10.12 -24.47 7.22
CA VAL A 94 -9.86 -25.68 8.01
C VAL A 94 -10.69 -25.69 9.29
N TYR A 95 -10.89 -24.54 9.93
CA TYR A 95 -11.61 -24.44 11.19
C TYR A 95 -13.09 -24.08 11.05
N GLY A 96 -13.62 -23.93 9.83
CA GLY A 96 -15.00 -23.52 9.59
C GLY A 96 -15.33 -22.13 10.14
N ILE A 97 -14.34 -21.22 10.18
CA ILE A 97 -14.48 -19.85 10.69
C ILE A 97 -14.83 -18.95 9.52
N ASN A 98 -16.06 -18.43 9.52
CA ASN A 98 -16.45 -17.42 8.52
C ASN A 98 -15.70 -16.12 8.79
N ILE A 99 -15.15 -15.51 7.74
CA ILE A 99 -14.38 -14.26 7.86
C ILE A 99 -14.85 -13.20 6.88
N ARG A 100 -14.60 -11.96 7.27
CA ARG A 100 -14.78 -10.77 6.45
C ARG A 100 -13.50 -9.93 6.55
N LEU A 101 -12.90 -9.60 5.42
CA LEU A 101 -11.57 -8.96 5.39
C LEU A 101 -11.68 -7.44 5.18
N GLY A 102 -12.65 -6.98 4.40
CA GLY A 102 -13.01 -5.57 4.24
C GLY A 102 -14.38 -5.22 4.82
N LYS A 103 -14.60 -3.95 5.16
CA LYS A 103 -15.88 -3.43 5.65
C LYS A 103 -17.03 -3.57 4.65
N ASP A 104 -16.72 -3.67 3.36
CA ASP A 104 -17.70 -3.83 2.27
C ASP A 104 -17.62 -5.20 1.60
N ASP A 105 -16.72 -6.07 2.06
CA ASP A 105 -16.57 -7.41 1.50
C ASP A 105 -17.74 -8.32 1.87
N ASN A 106 -18.03 -9.30 1.03
CA ASN A 106 -18.91 -10.39 1.39
C ASN A 106 -18.24 -11.29 2.45
N ILE A 107 -19.04 -11.81 3.38
CA ILE A 107 -18.56 -12.81 4.33
C ILE A 107 -18.19 -14.07 3.55
N VAL A 108 -16.92 -14.49 3.66
CA VAL A 108 -16.47 -15.79 3.15
C VAL A 108 -16.97 -16.86 4.10
N LYS A 109 -17.95 -17.65 3.64
CA LYS A 109 -18.50 -18.76 4.40
C LYS A 109 -17.68 -20.00 4.15
N PHE A 110 -17.20 -20.64 5.21
CA PHE A 110 -16.56 -21.94 5.14
C PHE A 110 -17.48 -22.96 5.80
N GLN A 111 -17.81 -24.03 5.09
CA GLN A 111 -18.48 -25.16 5.72
C GLN A 111 -17.49 -25.80 6.69
N LYS A 112 -17.90 -26.00 7.94
CA LYS A 112 -17.12 -26.77 8.91
C LYS A 112 -16.95 -28.16 8.30
N GLY A 113 -15.72 -28.58 8.01
CA GLY A 113 -15.47 -29.93 7.52
C GLY A 113 -16.06 -30.90 8.55
N ASP A 114 -16.98 -31.75 8.12
CA ASP A 114 -17.37 -32.90 8.91
C ASP A 114 -16.10 -33.73 9.09
N ASN A 115 -15.55 -33.74 10.30
CA ASN A 115 -14.52 -34.70 10.66
C ASN A 115 -15.16 -36.09 10.53
N ALA A 116 -14.86 -36.80 9.44
CA ALA A 116 -14.97 -38.24 9.35
C ALA A 116 -13.79 -38.91 10.07
#